data_AF-A0A1U7QMC5-F1
#
_entry.id   AF-A0A1U7QMC5-F1
#
_cell.length_a   1.000
_cell.length_b   1.000
_cell.length_c   1.000
_cell.angle_alpha   90.00
_cell.angle_beta   90.00
_cell.angle_gamma   90.00
#
_symmetry.space_group_name_H-M   'P 1'
#
loop_
_entity.id
_entity.type
_entity.pdbx_description
1 polymer ?
#
loop_
_entity_poly.entity_id
_entity_poly.type
_entity_poly.pdbx_seq_one_letter_code
_entity_poly.pdbx_strand_id
1 'polypeptide(L)'
;MALRDVAGLALLLLPLLAPGLSAGDCPCSEAALCRPIRQRRDFEVFVFDVGQKTWKSYDWSQITTVAVFGKYDSELMCYAHSKGARVVLKGDVSLKDIIDPTFRASWIAQKVNLAKIQYMDGINIDIEQEVDCSSPEYGALTALVEETTEHFHREIQGSQAMGQQEANGASTAGTEGEVECWGVASPSVFTLSAKHLGPTREKD
;
A
#
# COMPACT_ATOMS: atom_id res chain seq x y z
N MET A 1 -19.33 -34.34 61.07
CA MET A 1 -20.48 -34.14 60.16
C MET A 1 -20.77 -32.64 60.19
N ALA A 2 -20.29 -31.79 59.26
CA ALA A 2 -20.64 -31.71 57.83
C ALA A 2 -22.19 -31.58 57.70
N LEU A 3 -22.82 -30.51 57.21
CA LEU A 3 -22.56 -29.69 56.02
C LEU A 3 -23.27 -28.31 56.09
N ARG A 4 -22.60 -27.29 55.53
CA ARG A 4 -23.03 -26.25 54.56
C ARG A 4 -24.34 -25.46 54.77
N ASP A 5 -24.23 -24.13 54.69
CA ASP A 5 -25.02 -23.36 53.72
C ASP A 5 -24.32 -22.06 53.28
N VAL A 6 -24.65 -21.66 52.05
CA VAL A 6 -23.78 -21.02 51.06
C VAL A 6 -23.77 -19.48 51.20
N ALA A 7 -22.59 -18.91 51.48
CA ALA A 7 -22.39 -17.46 51.34
C ALA A 7 -22.18 -17.12 49.86
N GLY A 8 -23.12 -16.37 49.29
CA GLY A 8 -23.12 -15.93 47.90
C GLY A 8 -21.88 -15.12 47.54
N LEU A 9 -21.05 -15.68 46.67
CA LEU A 9 -19.98 -14.96 45.98
C LEU A 9 -20.61 -14.04 44.93
N ALA A 10 -20.70 -12.75 45.24
CA ALA A 10 -20.92 -11.71 44.24
C ALA A 10 -19.67 -11.61 43.36
N LEU A 11 -19.68 -12.24 42.18
CA LEU A 11 -18.69 -12.00 41.14
C LEU A 11 -18.89 -10.58 40.59
N LEU A 12 -18.02 -9.66 41.01
CA LEU A 12 -17.82 -8.37 40.35
C LEU A 12 -17.15 -8.62 38.99
N LEU A 13 -17.92 -8.52 37.90
CA LEU A 13 -17.38 -8.47 36.54
C LEU A 13 -16.74 -7.09 36.31
N LEU A 14 -15.44 -6.96 36.59
CA LEU A 14 -14.66 -5.85 36.05
C LEU A 14 -14.50 -6.04 34.54
N PRO A 15 -14.81 -5.04 33.70
CA PRO A 15 -14.39 -5.09 32.31
C PRO A 15 -12.86 -4.97 32.30
N LEU A 16 -12.17 -5.99 31.76
CA LEU A 16 -10.77 -5.86 31.39
C LEU A 16 -10.69 -4.76 30.33
N LEU A 17 -10.27 -3.56 30.74
CA LEU A 17 -9.69 -2.61 29.80
C LEU A 17 -8.40 -3.26 29.30
N ALA A 18 -8.47 -3.87 28.12
CA ALA A 18 -7.28 -4.24 27.37
C ALA A 18 -6.48 -2.94 27.14
N PRO A 19 -5.21 -2.86 27.55
CA PRO A 19 -4.36 -1.76 27.14
C PRO A 19 -4.21 -1.88 25.62
N GLY A 20 -4.83 -0.96 24.88
CA GLY A 20 -4.55 -0.81 23.46
C GLY A 20 -3.05 -0.57 23.30
N LEU A 21 -2.41 -1.32 22.40
CA LEU A 21 -1.03 -1.08 22.02
C LEU A 21 -0.89 0.40 21.67
N SER A 22 0.06 1.10 22.30
CA SER A 22 0.39 2.48 21.99
C SER A 22 1.01 2.56 20.60
N ALA A 23 0.16 2.52 19.58
CA ALA A 23 0.39 3.19 18.31
C ALA A 23 0.19 4.68 18.61
N GLY A 24 1.16 5.54 18.24
CA GLY A 24 1.16 6.95 18.61
C GLY A 24 -0.20 7.62 18.34
N ASP A 25 -0.68 8.44 19.26
CA ASP A 25 -2.07 8.91 19.29
C ASP A 25 -2.65 9.23 17.90
N CYS A 26 -3.78 8.59 17.57
CA CYS A 26 -4.47 8.79 16.29
C CYS A 26 -4.71 10.29 16.04
N PRO A 27 -4.22 10.86 14.92
CA PRO A 27 -4.32 12.30 14.69
C PRO A 27 -5.72 12.75 14.24
N CYS A 28 -6.63 11.82 14.00
CA CYS A 28 -7.97 12.11 13.50
C CYS A 28 -8.94 12.50 14.62
N SER A 29 -9.97 13.28 14.29
CA SER A 29 -11.03 13.63 15.23
C SER A 29 -11.78 12.41 15.79
N GLU A 30 -11.83 11.33 15.01
CA GLU A 30 -12.42 10.06 15.40
C GLU A 30 -11.36 8.95 15.32
N ALA A 31 -11.13 8.25 16.44
CA ALA A 31 -10.14 7.17 16.50
C ALA A 31 -10.42 6.01 15.52
N ALA A 32 -11.68 5.85 15.10
CA ALA A 32 -12.07 4.85 14.10
C ALA A 32 -11.47 5.14 12.72
N LEU A 33 -11.19 6.40 12.39
CA LEU A 33 -10.59 6.79 11.11
C LEU A 33 -9.15 6.31 10.99
N CYS A 34 -8.45 6.02 12.08
CA CYS A 34 -7.10 5.45 12.02
C CYS A 34 -7.07 3.94 11.76
N ARG A 35 -8.23 3.30 11.59
CA ARG A 35 -8.30 1.87 11.24
C ARG A 35 -8.18 1.73 9.72
N PRO A 36 -7.47 0.70 9.22
CA PRO A 36 -7.41 0.43 7.79
C PRO A 36 -8.81 0.28 7.18
N ILE A 37 -9.00 0.88 6.01
CA ILE A 37 -10.22 0.75 5.23
C ILE A 37 -10.35 -0.70 4.76
N ARG A 38 -11.45 -1.36 5.15
CA ARG A 38 -11.68 -2.78 4.81
C ARG A 38 -12.60 -2.99 3.62
N GLN A 39 -13.34 -1.96 3.24
CA GLN A 39 -14.27 -2.06 2.12
C GLN A 39 -13.48 -2.28 0.83
N ARG A 40 -13.93 -3.25 0.02
CA ARG A 40 -13.51 -3.41 -1.36
C ARG A 40 -14.52 -2.70 -2.27
N ARG A 41 -14.03 -2.10 -3.34
CA ARG A 41 -14.85 -1.45 -4.37
C ARG A 41 -14.74 -2.27 -5.65
N ASP A 42 -15.81 -2.29 -6.44
CA ASP A 42 -15.80 -2.95 -7.75
C ASP A 42 -15.02 -2.13 -8.80
N PHE A 43 -14.82 -0.83 -8.52
CA PHE A 43 -14.07 0.11 -9.34
C PHE A 43 -13.22 1.00 -8.44
N GLU A 44 -11.96 1.26 -8.82
CA GLU A 44 -11.02 2.10 -8.08
C GLU A 44 -10.57 3.31 -8.90
N VAL A 45 -10.61 4.50 -8.29
CA VAL A 45 -10.03 5.74 -8.80
C VAL A 45 -8.81 6.06 -7.95
N PHE A 46 -7.64 6.00 -8.59
CA PHE A 46 -6.35 6.31 -7.99
C PHE A 46 -5.92 7.75 -8.25
N VAL A 47 -5.50 8.43 -7.19
CA VAL A 47 -4.90 9.77 -7.27
C VAL A 47 -3.48 9.73 -6.72
N PHE A 48 -2.55 10.35 -7.45
CA PHE A 48 -1.18 10.56 -7.00
C PHE A 48 -1.05 11.95 -6.38
N ASP A 49 -0.89 12.00 -5.06
CA ASP A 49 -0.74 13.26 -4.35
C ASP A 49 0.74 13.59 -4.14
N VAL A 50 1.19 14.66 -4.79
CA VAL A 50 2.58 15.16 -4.70
C VAL A 50 2.78 16.11 -3.50
N GLY A 51 1.80 16.22 -2.60
CA GLY A 51 1.82 17.02 -1.39
C GLY A 51 1.14 18.39 -1.52
N GLN A 52 1.36 19.23 -0.50
CA GLN A 52 0.69 20.53 -0.30
C GLN A 52 -0.80 20.34 0.07
N LYS A 53 -1.67 21.27 -0.34
CA LYS A 53 -3.08 21.31 0.07
C LYS A 53 -4.06 21.27 -1.12
N THR A 54 -3.60 20.89 -2.31
CA THR A 54 -4.45 20.72 -3.51
C THR A 54 -5.53 19.68 -3.31
N TRP A 55 -5.27 18.66 -2.48
CA TRP A 55 -6.23 17.63 -2.10
C TRP A 55 -7.55 18.15 -1.53
N LYS A 56 -7.54 19.37 -0.96
CA LYS A 56 -8.77 20.02 -0.47
C LYS A 56 -9.77 20.35 -1.57
N SER A 57 -9.32 20.36 -2.83
CA SER A 57 -10.15 20.66 -4.01
C SER A 57 -10.49 19.43 -4.84
N TYR A 58 -10.06 18.24 -4.42
CA TYR A 58 -10.38 17.00 -5.14
C TYR A 58 -11.88 16.68 -5.05
N ASP A 59 -12.40 16.00 -6.07
CA ASP A 59 -13.73 15.41 -6.01
C ASP A 59 -13.68 14.07 -5.26
N TRP A 60 -13.84 14.16 -3.94
CA TRP A 60 -13.82 13.02 -3.03
C TRP A 60 -15.02 12.07 -3.19
N SER A 61 -16.02 12.40 -4.02
CA SER A 61 -17.10 11.46 -4.33
C SER A 61 -16.65 10.31 -5.23
N GLN A 62 -15.53 10.48 -5.95
CA GLN A 62 -15.02 9.50 -6.91
C GLN A 62 -13.77 8.76 -6.41
N ILE A 63 -12.92 9.45 -5.64
CA ILE A 63 -11.62 8.91 -5.22
C ILE A 63 -11.80 7.71 -4.30
N THR A 64 -11.11 6.62 -4.63
CA THR A 64 -11.07 5.42 -3.78
C THR A 64 -9.72 5.23 -3.11
N THR A 65 -8.63 5.68 -3.75
CA THR A 65 -7.27 5.52 -3.21
C THR A 65 -6.39 6.72 -3.54
N VAL A 66 -5.61 7.16 -2.56
CA VAL A 66 -4.59 8.21 -2.70
C VAL A 66 -3.21 7.61 -2.47
N ALA A 67 -2.34 7.62 -3.48
CA ALA A 67 -0.93 7.29 -3.34
C ALA A 67 -0.16 8.57 -3.00
N VAL A 68 0.46 8.62 -1.81
CA VAL A 68 1.12 9.83 -1.30
C VAL A 68 2.60 9.83 -1.67
N PHE A 69 2.95 10.71 -2.60
CA PHE A 69 4.32 10.99 -3.07
C PHE A 69 4.92 12.21 -2.35
N GLY A 70 4.06 13.08 -1.79
CA GLY A 70 4.45 14.20 -0.95
C GLY A 70 4.86 13.81 0.47
N LYS A 71 5.15 14.82 1.31
CA LYS A 71 5.34 14.60 2.75
C LYS A 71 4.02 14.14 3.39
N TYR A 72 4.11 13.28 4.39
CA TYR A 72 2.94 12.84 5.16
C TYR A 72 2.18 14.04 5.75
N ASP A 73 0.89 14.10 5.45
CA ASP A 73 -0.07 15.09 5.92
C ASP A 73 -1.20 14.34 6.64
N SER A 74 -1.22 14.38 7.97
CA SER A 74 -2.24 13.68 8.76
C SER A 74 -3.65 14.22 8.50
N GLU A 75 -3.79 15.49 8.11
CA GLU A 75 -5.09 16.07 7.75
C GLU A 75 -5.64 15.40 6.49
N LEU A 76 -4.78 15.18 5.48
CA LEU A 76 -5.14 14.45 4.26
C LEU A 76 -5.54 13.00 4.59
N MET A 77 -4.71 12.29 5.36
CA MET A 77 -4.99 10.90 5.72
C MET A 77 -6.36 10.77 6.42
N CYS A 78 -6.59 11.58 7.47
CA CYS A 78 -7.85 11.56 8.20
C CYS A 78 -9.04 11.94 7.32
N TYR A 79 -8.88 12.94 6.43
CA TYR A 79 -9.95 13.34 5.53
C TYR A 79 -10.29 12.24 4.52
N ALA A 80 -9.29 11.63 3.90
CA ALA A 80 -9.48 10.51 2.98
C ALA A 80 -10.22 9.35 3.65
N HIS A 81 -9.82 8.97 4.86
CA HIS A 81 -10.47 7.90 5.61
C HIS A 81 -11.91 8.28 6.00
N SER A 82 -12.19 9.55 6.29
CA SER A 82 -13.56 10.03 6.53
C SER A 82 -14.47 9.91 5.29
N LYS A 83 -13.87 9.84 4.10
CA LYS A 83 -14.55 9.58 2.82
C LYS A 83 -14.56 8.11 2.43
N GLY A 84 -13.95 7.24 3.25
CA GLY A 84 -13.78 5.82 2.94
C GLY A 84 -12.81 5.56 1.80
N ALA A 85 -11.91 6.51 1.52
CA ALA A 85 -10.82 6.36 0.57
C ALA A 85 -9.56 5.85 1.28
N ARG A 86 -8.83 4.96 0.62
CA ARG A 86 -7.56 4.41 1.07
C ARG A 86 -6.43 5.41 0.90
N VAL A 87 -5.40 5.33 1.74
CA VAL A 87 -4.16 6.11 1.58
C VAL A 87 -2.96 5.18 1.63
N VAL A 88 -2.15 5.17 0.56
CA VAL A 88 -1.01 4.25 0.41
C VAL A 88 0.31 5.00 0.35
N LEU A 89 1.36 4.41 0.93
CA LEU A 89 2.72 4.94 0.89
C LEU A 89 3.32 4.87 -0.52
N LYS A 90 4.22 5.80 -0.85
CA LYS A 90 5.20 5.57 -1.91
C LYS A 90 6.30 4.57 -1.48
N GLY A 91 6.52 3.56 -2.30
CA GLY A 91 7.61 2.58 -2.19
C GLY A 91 8.62 2.73 -3.32
N ASP A 92 9.68 3.50 -3.11
CA ASP A 92 10.77 3.68 -4.07
C ASP A 92 12.06 3.13 -3.49
N VAL A 93 12.76 2.35 -4.30
CA VAL A 93 13.94 1.59 -3.90
C VAL A 93 14.81 1.27 -5.13
N SER A 94 16.12 1.27 -4.95
CA SER A 94 17.10 0.91 -5.98
C SER A 94 16.96 -0.57 -6.37
N LEU A 95 16.96 -0.87 -7.66
CA LEU A 95 16.95 -2.25 -8.15
C LEU A 95 18.20 -3.03 -7.70
N LYS A 96 19.34 -2.34 -7.60
CA LYS A 96 20.61 -2.96 -7.19
C LYS A 96 20.59 -3.38 -5.73
N ASP A 97 19.92 -2.61 -4.88
CA ASP A 97 19.89 -2.87 -3.44
C ASP A 97 18.96 -4.05 -3.11
N ILE A 98 17.86 -4.21 -3.87
CA ILE A 98 16.88 -5.28 -3.62
C ILE A 98 17.35 -6.67 -4.04
N ILE A 99 18.49 -6.78 -4.75
CA ILE A 99 19.14 -8.07 -5.01
C ILE A 99 19.53 -8.72 -3.68
N ASP A 100 19.95 -7.94 -2.68
CA ASP A 100 20.23 -8.45 -1.34
C ASP A 100 18.90 -8.72 -0.60
N PRO A 101 18.58 -9.99 -0.27
CA PRO A 101 17.36 -10.33 0.47
C PRO A 101 17.32 -9.73 1.88
N THR A 102 18.48 -9.50 2.52
CA THR A 102 18.54 -8.88 3.85
C THR A 102 18.16 -7.42 3.78
N PHE A 103 18.62 -6.73 2.73
CA PHE A 103 18.21 -5.35 2.46
C PHE A 103 16.70 -5.29 2.19
N ARG A 104 16.15 -6.14 1.31
CA ARG A 104 14.69 -6.17 1.05
C ARG A 104 13.89 -6.36 2.32
N ALA A 105 14.22 -7.38 3.13
CA ALA A 105 13.51 -7.66 4.36
C ALA A 105 13.53 -6.46 5.32
N SER A 106 14.68 -5.78 5.42
CA SER A 106 14.84 -4.58 6.25
C SER A 106 14.03 -3.40 5.72
N TRP A 107 14.04 -3.18 4.41
CA TRP A 107 13.25 -2.13 3.75
C TRP A 107 11.74 -2.37 3.92
N ILE A 108 11.27 -3.61 3.70
CA ILE A 108 9.87 -4.01 3.88
C ILE A 108 9.43 -3.76 5.33
N ALA A 109 10.22 -4.21 6.30
CA ALA A 109 9.92 -3.99 7.72
C ALA A 109 9.81 -2.49 8.07
N GLN A 110 10.71 -1.66 7.51
CA GLN A 110 10.66 -0.21 7.68
C GLN A 110 9.37 0.38 7.07
N LYS A 111 8.98 -0.05 5.87
CA LYS A 111 7.76 0.43 5.21
C LYS A 111 6.48 0.01 5.92
N VAL A 112 6.41 -1.24 6.41
CA VAL A 112 5.29 -1.70 7.23
C VAL A 112 5.18 -0.90 8.52
N ASN A 113 6.31 -0.66 9.21
CA ASN A 113 6.30 0.14 10.44
C ASN A 113 5.88 1.58 10.17
N LEU A 114 6.38 2.19 9.09
CA LEU A 114 5.99 3.53 8.67
C LEU A 114 4.48 3.60 8.37
N ALA A 115 3.94 2.62 7.65
CA ALA A 115 2.51 2.53 7.35
C ALA A 115 1.68 2.45 8.63
N LYS A 116 2.09 1.64 9.62
CA LYS A 116 1.41 1.54 10.91
C LYS A 116 1.43 2.87 11.68
N ILE A 117 2.58 3.54 11.74
CA ILE A 117 2.74 4.83 12.44
C ILE A 117 1.91 5.93 11.77
N GLN A 118 1.82 5.92 10.45
CA GLN A 118 1.11 6.92 9.65
C GLN A 118 -0.34 6.53 9.33
N TYR A 119 -0.83 5.41 9.86
CA TYR A 119 -2.17 4.89 9.62
C TYR A 119 -2.51 4.69 8.13
N MET A 120 -1.54 4.24 7.35
CA MET A 120 -1.68 4.01 5.91
C MET A 120 -2.33 2.66 5.64
N ASP A 121 -3.10 2.57 4.55
CA ASP A 121 -3.76 1.36 4.09
C ASP A 121 -2.85 0.47 3.25
N GLY A 122 -1.60 0.83 2.99
CA GLY A 122 -0.83 0.10 2.01
C GLY A 122 0.42 0.79 1.49
N ILE A 123 0.91 0.26 0.37
CA ILE A 123 2.08 0.75 -0.36
C ILE A 123 1.88 0.62 -1.88
N ASN A 124 2.30 1.66 -2.60
CA ASN A 124 2.48 1.71 -4.04
C ASN A 124 3.99 1.64 -4.34
N ILE A 125 4.47 0.47 -4.76
CA ILE A 125 5.86 0.26 -5.22
C ILE A 125 6.00 0.96 -6.57
N ASP A 126 6.82 2.01 -6.62
CA ASP A 126 7.01 2.96 -7.72
C ASP A 126 8.44 2.80 -8.25
N ILE A 127 8.62 1.94 -9.26
CA ILE A 127 9.94 1.61 -9.82
C ILE A 127 9.98 2.02 -11.29
N GLU A 128 10.71 3.10 -11.53
CA GLU A 128 10.90 3.71 -12.85
C GLU A 128 12.27 3.36 -13.49
N GLN A 129 12.97 2.37 -12.92
CA GLN A 129 14.24 1.89 -13.42
C GLN A 129 14.01 0.76 -14.43
N GLU A 130 14.73 0.80 -15.56
CA GLU A 130 14.70 -0.26 -16.55
C GLU A 130 15.26 -1.58 -15.97
N VAL A 131 14.58 -2.69 -16.27
CA VAL A 131 14.93 -4.03 -15.79
C VAL A 131 15.05 -4.96 -16.99
N ASP A 132 16.22 -5.55 -17.19
CA ASP A 132 16.39 -6.63 -18.17
C ASP A 132 15.78 -7.92 -17.61
N CYS A 133 14.95 -8.61 -18.40
CA CYS A 133 14.32 -9.88 -18.04
C CYS A 133 15.29 -10.97 -17.54
N SER A 134 16.52 -10.97 -18.05
CA SER A 134 17.55 -11.94 -17.71
C SER A 134 18.41 -11.53 -16.50
N SER A 135 18.19 -10.33 -15.97
CA SER A 135 18.96 -9.77 -14.87
C SER A 135 18.55 -10.34 -13.51
N PRO A 136 19.47 -10.40 -12.52
CA PRO A 136 19.12 -10.72 -11.14
C PRO A 136 18.12 -9.71 -10.54
N GLU A 137 18.12 -8.45 -11.01
CA GLU A 137 17.17 -7.41 -10.62
C GLU A 137 15.72 -7.80 -10.94
N TYR A 138 15.45 -8.51 -12.04
CA TYR A 138 14.10 -8.96 -12.40
C TYR A 138 13.52 -9.94 -11.36
N GLY A 139 14.33 -10.94 -10.99
CA GLY A 139 13.97 -11.90 -9.95
C GLY A 139 13.83 -11.21 -8.58
N ALA A 140 14.72 -10.27 -8.28
CA ALA A 140 14.69 -9.50 -7.03
C ALA A 140 13.46 -8.59 -6.93
N LEU A 141 13.02 -7.97 -8.03
CA LEU A 141 11.81 -7.15 -8.08
C LEU A 141 10.55 -7.99 -7.88
N THR A 142 10.50 -9.18 -8.50
CA THR A 142 9.42 -10.15 -8.27
C THR A 142 9.34 -10.53 -6.79
N ALA A 143 10.48 -10.90 -6.19
CA ALA A 143 10.56 -11.24 -4.77
C ALA A 143 10.16 -10.05 -3.87
N LEU A 144 10.60 -8.82 -4.20
CA LEU A 144 10.21 -7.62 -3.46
C LEU A 144 8.70 -7.45 -3.41
N VAL A 145 8.01 -7.59 -4.55
CA VAL A 145 6.56 -7.42 -4.64
C VAL A 145 5.83 -8.49 -3.83
N GLU A 146 6.22 -9.76 -3.98
CA GLU A 146 5.63 -10.87 -3.25
C GLU A 146 5.82 -10.71 -1.73
N GLU A 147 7.06 -10.50 -1.28
CA GLU A 147 7.38 -10.33 0.15
C GLU A 147 6.69 -9.10 0.74
N THR A 148 6.66 -7.98 0.01
CA THR A 148 5.96 -6.77 0.46
C THR A 148 4.47 -7.05 0.62
N THR A 149 3.86 -7.69 -0.37
CA THR A 149 2.43 -8.05 -0.35
C THR A 149 2.10 -8.93 0.85
N GLU A 150 2.87 -10.00 1.07
CA GLU A 150 2.68 -10.88 2.22
C GLU A 150 2.82 -10.15 3.54
N HIS A 151 3.88 -9.36 3.71
CA HIS A 151 4.13 -8.65 4.97
C HIS A 151 3.08 -7.58 5.26
N PHE A 152 2.66 -6.79 4.27
CA PHE A 152 1.60 -5.80 4.46
C PHE A 152 0.27 -6.49 4.83
N HIS A 153 -0.13 -7.54 4.12
CA HIS A 153 -1.39 -8.25 4.42
C HIS A 153 -1.38 -8.94 5.80
N ARG A 154 -0.22 -9.49 6.21
CA ARG A 154 -0.02 -10.12 7.52
C ARG A 154 -0.13 -9.11 8.65
N GLU A 155 0.50 -7.95 8.48
CA GLU A 155 0.73 -6.98 9.55
C GLU A 155 -0.33 -5.86 9.62
N ILE A 156 -1.00 -5.59 8.50
CA ILE A 156 -2.04 -4.57 8.35
C ILE A 156 -3.22 -5.24 7.64
N GLN A 157 -4.16 -5.76 8.42
CA GLN A 157 -5.30 -6.50 7.89
C GLN A 157 -6.16 -5.61 6.96
N GLY A 158 -6.32 -6.05 5.72
CA GLY A 158 -7.08 -5.31 4.69
C GLY A 158 -6.26 -4.27 3.94
N SER A 159 -4.92 -4.31 4.08
CA SER A 159 -4.02 -3.44 3.32
C SER A 159 -4.04 -3.70 1.82
N GLN A 160 -3.55 -2.72 1.06
CA GLN A 160 -3.34 -2.75 -0.37
C GLN A 160 -1.84 -2.70 -0.66
N ALA A 161 -1.33 -3.67 -1.42
CA ALA A 161 0.00 -3.58 -2.02
C ALA A 161 -0.21 -3.49 -3.53
N MET A 162 0.36 -2.47 -4.15
CA MET A 162 0.37 -2.36 -5.61
C MET A 162 1.76 -2.04 -6.15
N GLY A 163 2.04 -2.50 -7.35
CA GLY A 163 3.24 -2.15 -8.11
C GLY A 163 2.90 -1.24 -9.29
N GLN A 164 3.83 -0.35 -9.59
CA GLN A 164 3.88 0.50 -10.76
C GLN A 164 5.27 0.38 -11.36
N GLN A 165 5.29 -0.05 -12.61
CA GLN A 165 6.47 -0.13 -13.43
C GLN A 165 6.10 0.43 -14.80
N GLU A 166 6.84 1.42 -15.27
CA GLU A 166 6.71 1.87 -16.66
C GLU A 166 7.24 0.79 -17.60
N ALA A 167 6.38 0.26 -18.46
CA ALA A 167 6.78 -0.62 -19.55
C ALA A 167 7.29 0.24 -20.71
N ASN A 168 8.60 0.23 -20.95
CA ASN A 168 9.17 0.76 -22.19
C ASN A 168 9.21 -0.36 -23.23
N GLY A 169 8.24 -0.36 -24.16
CA GLY A 169 8.21 -1.28 -25.29
C GLY A 169 7.25 -0.78 -26.37
N ALA A 170 7.79 -0.18 -27.43
CA ALA A 170 7.03 0.02 -28.65
C ALA A 170 6.67 -1.36 -29.20
N SER A 171 5.37 -1.63 -29.40
CA SER A 171 4.92 -2.82 -30.11
C SER A 171 5.45 -2.77 -31.54
N THR A 172 6.61 -3.37 -31.80
CA THR A 172 6.98 -3.73 -33.16
C THR A 172 6.54 -5.17 -33.35
N ALA A 173 5.50 -5.33 -34.17
CA ALA A 173 5.04 -6.64 -34.57
C ALA A 173 6.18 -7.35 -35.33
N GLY A 174 6.64 -8.48 -34.79
CA GLY A 174 7.34 -9.51 -35.54
C GLY A 174 8.85 -9.61 -35.30
N THR A 175 9.25 -10.49 -34.41
CA THR A 175 10.10 -11.65 -34.71
C THR A 175 10.02 -12.65 -33.54
N GLU A 176 9.78 -13.93 -33.85
CA GLU A 176 9.81 -15.02 -32.86
C GLU A 176 11.20 -15.08 -32.21
N GLY A 177 11.30 -14.70 -30.94
CA GLY A 177 12.55 -14.79 -30.16
C GLY A 177 12.70 -13.77 -29.02
N GLU A 178 11.90 -12.70 -28.99
CA GLU A 178 11.94 -11.73 -27.91
C GLU A 178 11.00 -12.18 -26.78
N VAL A 179 11.57 -12.55 -25.63
CA VAL A 179 10.81 -12.89 -24.43
C VAL A 179 10.17 -11.58 -23.96
N GLU A 180 8.91 -11.34 -24.31
CA GLU A 180 8.17 -10.21 -23.75
C GLU A 180 8.16 -10.35 -22.23
N CYS A 181 8.73 -9.36 -21.54
CA CYS A 181 8.76 -9.24 -20.08
C CYS A 181 7.37 -8.92 -19.51
N TRP A 182 6.37 -9.78 -19.76
CA TRP A 182 5.07 -9.66 -19.11
C TRP A 182 5.09 -10.40 -17.78
N GLY A 183 5.04 -9.63 -16.69
CA GLY A 183 4.61 -10.15 -15.39
C GLY A 183 5.71 -10.17 -14.33
N VAL A 184 6.00 -8.99 -13.76
CA VAL A 184 6.42 -8.94 -12.37
C VAL A 184 5.19 -9.29 -11.52
N ALA A 185 5.22 -10.46 -10.87
CA ALA A 185 4.35 -10.92 -9.79
C ALA A 185 2.82 -10.63 -9.84
N SER A 186 2.04 -11.71 -9.96
CA SER A 186 0.58 -11.86 -9.71
C SER A 186 -0.37 -10.77 -10.30
N PRO A 187 -1.37 -11.15 -11.13
CA PRO A 187 -2.38 -10.23 -11.69
C PRO A 187 -3.14 -9.36 -10.68
N SER A 188 -3.05 -9.68 -9.38
CA SER A 188 -3.69 -8.96 -8.29
C SER A 188 -2.88 -7.76 -7.74
N VAL A 189 -1.65 -7.52 -8.21
CA VAL A 189 -0.72 -6.55 -7.58
C VAL A 189 -0.31 -5.39 -8.50
N PHE A 190 -0.36 -5.52 -9.82
CA PHE A 190 0.02 -4.41 -10.71
C PHE A 190 -1.19 -3.76 -11.39
N THR A 191 -1.28 -2.43 -11.25
CA THR A 191 -2.18 -1.61 -12.08
C THR A 191 -1.33 -0.97 -13.17
N LEU A 192 -1.58 -1.34 -14.44
CA LEU A 192 -0.95 -0.70 -15.60
C LEU A 192 -1.46 0.75 -15.71
N SER A 193 -0.57 1.73 -15.51
CA SER A 193 -0.83 3.13 -15.86
C SER A 193 -0.42 3.33 -17.32
N ALA A 194 -1.37 3.28 -18.25
CA ALA A 194 -1.11 3.59 -19.65
C ALA A 194 -0.94 5.11 -19.82
N LYS A 195 0.25 5.57 -20.20
CA LYS A 195 0.42 6.95 -20.69
C LYS A 195 -0.41 7.09 -21.96
N HIS A 196 -1.35 8.05 -21.96
CA HIS A 196 -2.04 8.48 -23.17
C HIS A 196 -0.99 9.06 -24.13
N LEU A 197 -0.56 8.28 -25.12
CA LEU A 197 0.29 8.77 -26.20
C LEU A 197 -0.54 9.79 -26.99
N GLY A 198 -0.30 11.08 -26.71
CA GLY A 198 -0.76 12.16 -27.59
C GLY A 198 -0.17 11.95 -28.99
N PRO A 199 -0.89 12.37 -30.05
CA PRO A 199 -0.50 12.08 -31.42
C PRO A 199 0.90 12.65 -31.70
N THR A 200 1.80 11.76 -32.11
CA THR A 200 3.12 12.12 -32.65
C THR A 200 2.92 13.01 -33.85
N ARG A 201 3.36 14.27 -33.74
CA ARG A 201 3.42 15.19 -34.86
C ARG A 201 4.54 14.72 -35.78
N GLU A 202 4.15 14.12 -36.91
CA GLU A 202 5.01 13.85 -38.05
C GLU A 202 5.68 15.18 -38.45
N LYS A 203 7.02 15.21 -38.43
CA LYS A 203 7.78 16.33 -39.00
C LYS A 203 8.02 16.00 -40.46
N ASP A 204 7.31 16.70 -41.33
CA ASP A 204 7.75 16.96 -42.70
C ASP A 204 9.02 17.85 -42.71
#